data_AF-A0A4S4AYC9-F1
#
_entry.id   AF-A0A4S4AYC9-F1
#
_cell.length_a   1.000
_cell.length_b   1.000
_cell.length_c   1.000
_cell.angle_alpha   90.00
_cell.angle_beta   90.00
_cell.angle_gamma   90.00
#
_symmetry.space_group_name_H-M   'P 1'
#
loop_
_entity.id
_entity.type
_entity.pdbx_description
1 polymer ?
#
loop_
_entity_poly.entity_id
_entity_poly.type
_entity_poly.pdbx_seq_one_letter_code
_entity_poly.pdbx_strand_id
1 'polypeptide(L)'
;MNKQTGSSLLEVLVAMLVLAFGLLGLAGLQATSVRSNHSAYLRTQATLLAYDLADRMRAMQAAVENGDYDDSSTGDERSAWNQSVTRALGAGATGTVVRNGGFVTITIAWDDNRGRIRQSGAADENAQSFVYETEL
;
A
#
# COMPACT_ATOMS: atom_id res chain seq x y z
N MET A 1 60.02 -32.63 -7.98
CA MET A 1 59.83 -31.32 -8.62
C MET A 1 58.35 -31.17 -8.95
N ASN A 2 57.61 -30.38 -8.17
CA ASN A 2 56.16 -30.23 -8.35
C ASN A 2 55.89 -29.11 -9.37
N LYS A 3 55.16 -29.45 -10.44
CA LYS A 3 54.69 -28.50 -11.46
C LYS A 3 53.55 -27.67 -10.86
N GLN A 4 53.76 -26.37 -10.67
CA GLN A 4 52.66 -25.43 -10.51
C GLN A 4 52.00 -25.22 -11.88
N THR A 5 50.83 -25.82 -12.09
CA THR A 5 50.00 -25.61 -13.27
C THR A 5 49.18 -24.33 -13.08
N GLY A 6 49.43 -23.33 -13.93
CA GLY A 6 48.79 -22.01 -13.93
C GLY A 6 47.28 -22.06 -14.18
N SER A 7 46.53 -22.37 -13.13
CA SER A 7 45.06 -22.39 -13.08
C SER A 7 44.47 -21.22 -12.27
N SER A 8 45.29 -20.41 -11.59
CA SER A 8 44.78 -19.38 -10.65
C SER A 8 44.02 -18.23 -11.32
N LEU A 9 44.43 -17.78 -12.52
CA LEU A 9 43.73 -16.69 -13.21
C LEU A 9 42.34 -17.10 -13.70
N LEU A 10 42.21 -18.33 -14.21
CA LEU A 10 40.93 -18.87 -14.64
C LEU A 10 40.01 -19.13 -13.44
N GLU A 11 40.57 -19.61 -12.33
CA GLU A 11 39.84 -19.83 -11.07
C GLU A 11 39.29 -18.53 -10.48
N VAL A 12 40.09 -17.46 -10.45
CA VAL A 12 39.62 -16.13 -10.02
C VAL A 12 38.55 -15.58 -10.96
N LEU A 13 38.70 -15.76 -12.27
CA LEU A 13 37.70 -15.30 -13.25
C LEU A 13 36.37 -16.03 -13.07
N VAL A 14 36.39 -17.34 -12.86
CA VAL A 14 35.19 -18.14 -12.56
C VAL A 14 34.60 -17.73 -11.20
N ALA A 15 35.42 -17.50 -10.18
CA ALA A 15 34.94 -17.03 -8.88
C ALA A 15 34.25 -15.66 -8.97
N MET A 16 34.82 -14.72 -9.72
CA MET A 16 34.21 -13.41 -9.98
C MET A 16 32.91 -13.53 -10.78
N LEU A 17 32.85 -14.44 -11.75
CA LEU A 17 31.64 -14.72 -12.52
C LEU A 17 30.51 -15.24 -11.64
N VAL A 18 30.79 -16.24 -10.80
CA VAL A 18 29.82 -16.81 -9.85
C VAL A 18 29.37 -15.75 -8.85
N LEU A 19 30.29 -14.95 -8.31
CA LEU A 19 29.98 -13.85 -7.41
C LEU A 19 29.06 -12.81 -8.06
N ALA A 20 29.33 -12.44 -9.32
CA ALA A 20 28.49 -11.48 -10.05
C ALA A 20 27.05 -11.98 -10.21
N PHE A 21 26.85 -13.25 -10.58
CA PHE A 21 25.51 -13.85 -10.62
C PHE A 21 24.85 -13.92 -9.24
N GLY A 22 25.61 -14.25 -8.19
CA GLY A 22 25.11 -14.26 -6.81
C GLY A 22 24.59 -12.89 -6.35
N LEU A 23 25.33 -11.81 -6.67
CA LEU A 23 24.93 -10.45 -6.34
C LEU A 23 23.69 -9.97 -7.12
N LEU A 24 23.56 -10.37 -8.39
CA LEU A 24 22.35 -10.09 -9.18
C LEU A 24 21.12 -10.80 -8.59
N GLY A 25 21.28 -12.05 -8.14
CA GLY A 25 20.24 -12.77 -7.42
C GLY A 25 19.82 -12.07 -6.14
N LEU A 26 20.79 -11.62 -5.33
CA LEU A 26 20.55 -10.87 -4.10
C LEU A 26 19.82 -9.55 -4.36
N ALA A 27 20.20 -8.81 -5.41
CA ALA A 27 19.54 -7.56 -5.79
C ALA A 27 18.07 -7.77 -6.16
N GLY A 28 17.74 -8.86 -6.87
CA GLY A 28 16.36 -9.22 -7.19
C GLY A 28 15.53 -9.54 -5.94
N LEU A 29 16.10 -10.26 -4.99
CA LEU A 29 15.46 -10.55 -3.69
C LEU A 29 15.25 -9.27 -2.88
N GLN A 30 16.24 -8.38 -2.85
CA GLN A 30 16.15 -7.09 -2.15
C GLN A 30 15.03 -6.23 -2.75
N ALA A 31 14.95 -6.11 -4.07
CA ALA A 31 13.90 -5.36 -4.75
C ALA A 31 12.49 -5.89 -4.39
N THR A 32 12.32 -7.21 -4.38
CA THR A 32 11.06 -7.86 -4.02
C THR A 32 10.71 -7.62 -2.54
N SER A 33 11.70 -7.71 -1.65
CA SER A 33 11.52 -7.46 -0.22
C SER A 33 11.09 -6.02 0.07
N VAL A 34 11.72 -5.03 -0.56
CA VAL A 34 11.34 -3.61 -0.41
C VAL A 34 9.91 -3.38 -0.90
N ARG A 35 9.53 -3.96 -2.05
CA ARG A 35 8.16 -3.87 -2.57
C ARG A 35 7.13 -4.48 -1.60
N SER A 36 7.43 -5.66 -1.05
CA SER A 36 6.54 -6.32 -0.09
C SER A 36 6.39 -5.51 1.21
N ASN A 37 7.48 -4.95 1.72
CA ASN A 37 7.45 -4.10 2.92
C ASN A 37 6.62 -2.83 2.69
N HIS A 38 6.78 -2.19 1.53
CA HIS A 38 6.01 -1.00 1.17
C HIS A 38 4.51 -1.29 1.08
N SER A 39 4.13 -2.41 0.44
CA SER A 39 2.73 -2.84 0.37
C SER A 39 2.12 -3.07 1.76
N ALA A 40 2.84 -3.76 2.64
CA ALA A 40 2.43 -3.98 4.03
C ALA A 40 2.30 -2.67 4.82
N TYR A 41 3.21 -1.71 4.59
CA TYR A 41 3.14 -0.38 5.18
C TYR A 41 1.89 0.38 4.75
N LEU A 42 1.57 0.41 3.45
CA LEU A 42 0.35 1.06 2.96
C LEU A 42 -0.91 0.43 3.55
N ARG A 43 -0.97 -0.91 3.63
CA ARG A 43 -2.09 -1.61 4.27
C ARG A 43 -2.25 -1.22 5.74
N THR A 44 -1.15 -1.11 6.47
CA THR A 44 -1.15 -0.66 7.87
C THR A 44 -1.68 0.76 8.00
N GLN A 45 -1.25 1.67 7.12
CA GLN A 45 -1.74 3.05 7.11
C GLN A 45 -3.24 3.14 6.81
N ALA A 46 -3.73 2.37 5.84
CA ALA A 46 -5.16 2.30 5.53
C ALA A 46 -5.97 1.81 6.74
N THR A 47 -5.54 0.73 7.39
CA THR A 47 -6.17 0.21 8.59
C THR A 47 -6.25 1.25 9.71
N LEU A 48 -5.14 1.95 9.99
CA LEU A 48 -5.11 2.99 11.03
C LEU A 48 -6.05 4.16 10.72
N LEU A 49 -6.12 4.59 9.46
CA LEU A 49 -7.01 5.68 9.03
C LEU A 49 -8.49 5.29 9.11
N ALA A 50 -8.83 4.03 8.83
CA ALA A 50 -10.19 3.53 8.99
C ALA A 50 -10.60 3.49 10.47
N TYR A 51 -9.73 3.00 11.35
CA TYR A 51 -9.99 3.01 12.80
C TYR A 51 -10.13 4.43 13.37
N ASP A 52 -9.24 5.37 13.00
CA ASP A 52 -9.35 6.76 13.43
C ASP A 52 -10.68 7.40 13.02
N LEU A 53 -11.16 7.13 11.80
CA LEU A 53 -12.47 7.63 11.37
C LEU A 53 -13.62 6.98 12.14
N ALA A 54 -13.58 5.65 12.33
CA ALA A 54 -14.58 4.93 13.09
C ALA A 54 -14.69 5.43 14.54
N ASP A 55 -13.57 5.65 15.20
CA ASP A 55 -13.52 6.16 16.57
C ASP A 55 -14.09 7.59 16.66
N ARG A 56 -13.79 8.45 15.68
CA ARG A 56 -14.37 9.79 15.58
C ARG A 56 -15.88 9.75 15.39
N MET A 57 -16.38 8.89 14.49
CA MET A 57 -17.82 8.72 14.27
C MET A 57 -18.53 8.24 15.54
N ARG A 58 -17.94 7.30 16.28
CA ARG A 58 -18.48 6.82 17.56
C ARG A 58 -18.45 7.90 18.65
N ALA A 59 -17.42 8.74 18.69
CA ALA A 59 -17.33 9.86 19.63
C ALA A 59 -18.30 11.01 19.28
N MET A 60 -18.66 11.17 18.01
CA MET A 60 -19.46 12.28 17.48
C MET A 60 -20.76 11.78 16.83
N GLN A 61 -21.56 11.00 17.58
CA GLN A 61 -22.79 10.38 17.06
C GLN A 61 -23.77 11.41 16.45
N ALA A 62 -23.88 12.61 17.03
CA ALA A 62 -24.69 13.70 16.47
C ALA A 62 -24.21 14.18 15.09
N ALA A 63 -22.89 14.18 14.83
CA ALA A 63 -22.33 14.55 13.53
C ALA A 63 -22.57 13.44 12.48
N VAL A 64 -22.60 12.17 12.92
CA VAL A 64 -23.03 11.06 12.06
C VAL A 64 -24.51 11.22 11.68
N GLU A 65 -25.38 11.47 12.66
CA GLU A 65 -26.81 11.70 12.43
C GLU A 65 -27.07 12.88 11.48
N ASN A 66 -26.27 13.94 11.57
CA ASN A 66 -26.35 15.10 10.69
C ASN A 66 -25.80 14.85 9.27
N GLY A 67 -25.13 13.72 9.02
CA GLY A 67 -24.60 13.41 7.69
C GLY A 67 -23.16 13.89 7.44
N ASP A 68 -22.46 14.42 8.44
CA ASP A 68 -21.16 15.10 8.24
C ASP A 68 -20.06 14.16 7.70
N TYR A 69 -20.21 12.85 7.93
CA TYR A 69 -19.29 11.80 7.48
C TYR A 69 -19.71 11.11 6.16
N ASP A 70 -20.83 11.49 5.55
CA ASP A 70 -21.26 10.88 4.28
C ASP A 70 -20.44 11.39 3.10
N ASP A 71 -20.30 10.56 2.06
CA ASP A 71 -19.62 10.94 0.82
C ASP A 71 -20.31 12.11 0.10
N SER A 72 -21.60 12.34 0.38
CA SER A 72 -22.37 13.49 -0.12
C SER A 72 -22.27 14.74 0.74
N SER A 73 -21.61 14.68 1.90
CA SER A 73 -21.52 15.82 2.81
C SER A 73 -20.58 16.89 2.21
N THR A 74 -20.99 18.15 2.32
CA THR A 74 -20.11 19.30 2.04
C THR A 74 -19.24 19.64 3.25
N GLY A 75 -19.20 18.76 4.26
CA GLY A 75 -18.51 18.96 5.52
C GLY A 75 -16.99 18.94 5.37
N ASP A 76 -16.32 19.76 6.17
CA ASP A 76 -14.86 19.90 6.14
C ASP A 76 -14.18 18.61 6.64
N GLU A 77 -14.78 17.89 7.59
CA GLU A 77 -14.21 16.72 8.25
C GLU A 77 -14.05 15.52 7.32
N ARG A 78 -15.08 15.18 6.54
CA ARG A 78 -15.05 14.06 5.60
C ARG A 78 -14.03 14.30 4.49
N SER A 79 -13.96 15.54 4.00
CA SER A 79 -13.00 15.94 2.97
C SER A 79 -11.56 15.94 3.52
N ALA A 80 -11.35 16.39 4.76
CA ALA A 80 -10.05 16.36 5.44
C ALA A 80 -9.56 14.93 5.69
N TRP A 81 -10.45 14.01 6.08
CA TRP A 81 -10.09 12.60 6.19
C TRP A 81 -9.73 11.99 4.83
N ASN A 82 -10.50 12.27 3.77
CA ASN A 82 -10.15 11.80 2.42
C ASN A 82 -8.79 12.35 1.96
N GLN A 83 -8.47 13.61 2.26
CA GLN A 83 -7.14 14.16 2.01
C GLN A 83 -6.05 13.43 2.78
N SER A 84 -6.31 13.01 4.02
CA SER A 84 -5.38 12.19 4.81
C SER A 84 -5.13 10.82 4.17
N VAL A 85 -6.19 10.18 3.65
CA VAL A 85 -6.10 8.93 2.86
C VAL A 85 -5.23 9.12 1.61
N THR A 86 -5.49 10.16 0.82
CA THR A 86 -4.70 10.46 -0.39
C THR A 86 -3.24 10.81 -0.07
N ARG A 87 -2.98 11.54 1.03
CA ARG A 87 -1.61 11.88 1.46
C ARG A 87 -0.83 10.65 1.94
N ALA A 88 -1.48 9.74 2.67
CA ALA A 88 -0.84 8.56 3.22
C ALA A 88 -0.60 7.47 2.18
N LEU A 89 -1.56 7.26 1.26
CA LEU A 89 -1.57 6.12 0.35
C LEU A 89 -1.20 6.49 -1.10
N GLY A 90 -1.36 7.76 -1.48
CA GLY A 90 -0.99 8.31 -2.79
C GLY A 90 -2.19 8.93 -3.53
N ALA A 91 -1.89 9.66 -4.61
CA ALA A 91 -2.87 10.44 -5.37
C ALA A 91 -4.05 9.66 -5.98
N GLY A 92 -3.93 8.33 -6.10
CA GLY A 92 -5.01 7.45 -6.58
C GLY A 92 -5.82 6.78 -5.46
N ALA A 93 -5.53 7.08 -4.19
CA ALA A 93 -6.24 6.49 -3.07
C ALA A 93 -7.57 7.21 -2.82
N THR A 94 -8.60 6.42 -2.56
CA THR A 94 -9.96 6.87 -2.29
C THR A 94 -10.47 6.22 -1.02
N GLY A 95 -11.08 7.01 -0.15
CA GLY A 95 -11.89 6.49 0.95
C GLY A 95 -13.36 6.74 0.63
N THR A 96 -14.23 5.76 0.90
CA THR A 96 -15.70 5.87 0.82
C THR A 96 -16.31 5.46 2.16
N VAL A 97 -17.42 6.09 2.51
CA VAL A 97 -18.17 5.80 3.73
C VAL A 97 -19.62 5.55 3.33
N VAL A 98 -20.13 4.36 3.65
CA VAL A 98 -21.51 3.96 3.38
C VAL A 98 -22.18 3.63 4.69
N ARG A 99 -23.32 4.27 4.97
CA ARG A 99 -24.14 3.98 6.15
C ARG A 99 -25.34 3.12 5.75
N ASN A 100 -25.65 2.12 6.56
CA ASN A 100 -26.82 1.28 6.39
C ASN A 100 -27.45 0.97 7.75
N GLY A 101 -28.50 1.72 8.12
CA GLY A 101 -29.08 1.65 9.46
C GLY A 101 -28.07 2.08 10.52
N GLY A 102 -27.82 1.22 11.53
CA GLY A 102 -26.82 1.45 12.59
C GLY A 102 -25.39 1.04 12.21
N PHE A 103 -25.16 0.51 11.00
CA PHE A 103 -23.83 0.09 10.54
C PHE A 103 -23.20 1.13 9.63
N VAL A 104 -21.90 1.34 9.80
CA VAL A 104 -21.07 2.15 8.91
C VAL A 104 -19.96 1.29 8.33
N THR A 105 -19.89 1.28 7.01
CA THR A 105 -18.85 0.63 6.22
C THR A 105 -17.89 1.68 5.68
N ILE A 106 -16.64 1.62 6.13
CA ILE A 106 -15.54 2.45 5.65
C ILE A 106 -14.74 1.60 4.67
N THR A 107 -14.63 2.05 3.42
CA THR A 107 -13.83 1.38 2.40
C THR A 107 -12.69 2.29 1.98
N ILE A 108 -11.45 1.80 2.07
CA ILE A 108 -10.27 2.51 1.57
C ILE A 108 -9.69 1.69 0.43
N ALA A 109 -9.60 2.28 -0.76
CA ALA A 109 -9.00 1.69 -1.93
C ALA A 109 -7.76 2.49 -2.34
N TRP A 110 -6.65 1.81 -2.64
CA TRP A 110 -5.47 2.44 -3.20
C TRP A 110 -4.82 1.56 -4.27
N ASP A 111 -4.06 2.23 -5.12
CA ASP A 111 -3.28 1.58 -6.17
C ASP A 111 -1.88 1.24 -5.65
N ASP A 112 -1.52 -0.04 -5.64
CA ASP A 112 -0.16 -0.51 -5.31
C ASP A 112 0.75 -0.63 -6.55
N ASN A 113 0.34 -0.04 -7.69
CA ASN A 113 1.12 -0.04 -8.93
C ASN A 113 2.17 1.07 -8.98
N ARG A 114 3.21 0.99 -8.15
CA ARG A 114 4.43 1.77 -8.43
C ARG A 114 5.31 1.00 -9.40
N GLY A 115 5.22 1.36 -10.69
CA GLY A 115 6.07 0.84 -11.76
C GLY A 115 5.41 0.59 -13.11
N ARG A 116 4.09 0.81 -13.25
CA ARG A 116 3.39 0.60 -14.53
C ARG A 116 3.18 1.92 -15.26
N ILE A 117 3.51 1.97 -16.55
CA ILE A 117 2.96 3.00 -17.44
C ILE A 117 1.47 2.68 -17.56
N ARG A 118 0.61 3.54 -17.01
CA ARG A 118 -0.85 3.36 -17.09
C ARG A 118 -1.28 3.36 -18.55
N GLN A 119 -1.78 2.25 -19.06
CA GLN A 119 -2.52 2.22 -20.31
C GLN A 119 -3.95 2.69 -20.00
N SER A 120 -4.39 3.77 -20.64
CA SER A 120 -5.72 4.34 -20.41
C SER A 120 -6.80 3.29 -20.71
N GLY A 121 -7.62 2.93 -19.72
CA GLY A 121 -8.76 2.03 -19.88
C GLY A 121 -8.57 0.59 -19.37
N ALA A 122 -7.41 0.24 -18.79
CA ALA A 122 -7.26 -1.03 -18.08
C ALA A 122 -7.97 -0.97 -16.71
N ALA A 123 -8.77 -1.98 -16.37
CA ALA A 123 -9.28 -2.15 -15.02
C ALA A 123 -8.11 -2.24 -14.02
N ASP A 124 -8.24 -1.62 -12.84
CA ASP A 124 -7.21 -1.67 -11.81
C ASP A 124 -7.15 -3.05 -11.16
N GLU A 125 -6.57 -4.03 -11.86
CA GLU A 125 -6.39 -5.42 -11.42
C GLU A 125 -5.54 -5.57 -10.14
N ASN A 126 -4.95 -4.47 -9.65
CA ASN A 126 -4.13 -4.44 -8.43
C ASN A 126 -4.64 -3.38 -7.43
N ALA A 127 -5.87 -2.88 -7.58
CA ALA A 127 -6.51 -2.10 -6.54
C ALA A 127 -6.61 -2.95 -5.27
N GLN A 128 -5.88 -2.55 -4.23
CA GLN A 128 -6.05 -3.13 -2.90
C GLN A 128 -7.15 -2.34 -2.21
N SER A 129 -8.11 -3.06 -1.64
CA SER A 129 -9.19 -2.48 -0.85
C SER A 129 -9.15 -3.04 0.56
N PHE A 130 -9.30 -2.17 1.54
CA PHE A 130 -9.55 -2.51 2.92
C PHE A 130 -10.95 -2.02 3.28
N VAL A 131 -11.76 -2.93 3.82
CA VAL A 131 -13.14 -2.65 4.25
C VAL A 131 -13.21 -2.87 5.76
N TYR A 132 -13.67 -1.85 6.47
CA TYR A 132 -13.93 -1.89 7.89
C TYR A 132 -15.41 -1.60 8.15
N GLU A 133 -16.07 -2.48 8.89
CA GLU A 133 -17.48 -2.36 9.24
C GLU A 133 -17.60 -2.20 10.76
N THR A 134 -18.38 -1.20 11.18
CA THR A 134 -18.65 -0.95 12.61
C THR A 134 -20.10 -0.57 12.83
N GLU A 135 -20.64 -1.00 13.96
CA GLU A 135 -21.92 -0.53 14.49
C GLU A 135 -21.70 0.74 15.31
N LEU A 136 -22.62 1.71 15.17
CA LEU A 136 -22.64 2.99 15.89
C LEU A 136 -23.76 3.04 16.93
#